data_AF-A0A494RJ31-F1
#
_entry.id   AF-A0A494RJ31-F1
#
_cell.length_a   1.000
_cell.length_b   1.000
_cell.length_c   1.000
_cell.angle_alpha   90.00
_cell.angle_beta   90.00
_cell.angle_gamma   90.00
#
_symmetry.space_group_name_H-M   'P 1'
#
loop_
_entity.id
_entity.type
_entity.pdbx_description
1 polymer ?
#
loop_
_entity_poly.entity_id
_entity_poly.type
_entity_poly.pdbx_seq_one_letter_code
_entity_poly.pdbx_strand_id
1 'polypeptide(L)'
;MTEYGQYAGRPAVTYSAFFVGRETSRPVRGDLYIAAPAEFAAKFRTLREALRLGPATWEDAEKSLANAVVYTSVMAVACAYDLWQRGSRKTPGTTFEIIMAALFQEMLPDAVFSKHIALTELLHDGDVDAAAEEEVDPAPVEDGDGPGSVSTDLVIRRTNDANTGVVLPLKITTRERIVQPFAHQRILDSAFGPNRYSSLLVCISETQLDDKTKTVKQVCVPGTVKLFQKYLAPLGGLYYCDVPQRYAAPDMQRVVPVRSLGDLFGDVADLLAR
;
A
#
# COMPACT_ATOMS: atom_id res chain seq x y z
N MET A 1 8.98 22.30 -10.00
CA MET A 1 7.60 21.95 -9.64
C MET A 1 6.82 23.23 -9.58
N THR A 2 5.63 23.28 -10.20
CA THR A 2 4.81 24.50 -10.28
C THR A 2 3.37 24.14 -9.91
N GLU A 3 2.63 25.08 -9.31
CA GLU A 3 1.20 24.90 -9.04
C GLU A 3 0.44 24.50 -10.31
N TYR A 4 -0.41 23.49 -10.21
CA TYR A 4 -1.20 22.97 -11.33
C TYR A 4 -2.68 23.30 -11.17
N GLY A 5 -3.24 22.98 -10.01
CA GLY A 5 -4.66 23.09 -9.76
C GLY A 5 -5.03 22.61 -8.37
N GLN A 6 -6.32 22.65 -8.06
CA GLN A 6 -6.81 22.40 -6.71
C GLN A 6 -7.90 21.33 -6.69
N TYR A 7 -7.99 20.61 -5.58
CA TYR A 7 -9.20 19.88 -5.20
C TYR A 7 -10.09 20.81 -4.38
N ALA A 8 -11.30 21.06 -4.88
CA ALA A 8 -12.29 21.98 -4.29
C ALA A 8 -13.03 21.38 -3.08
N GLY A 9 -12.29 20.66 -2.22
CA GLY A 9 -12.78 20.14 -0.95
C GLY A 9 -12.92 21.22 0.13
N ARG A 10 -13.11 20.79 1.38
CA ARG A 10 -13.14 21.67 2.55
C ARG A 10 -12.19 21.14 3.62
N PRO A 11 -10.98 21.73 3.79
CA PRO A 11 -10.44 22.88 3.05
C PRO A 11 -10.09 22.54 1.59
N ALA A 12 -9.89 23.53 0.73
CA ALA A 12 -9.31 23.26 -0.59
C ALA A 12 -7.88 22.74 -0.45
N VAL A 13 -7.44 21.86 -1.36
CA VAL A 13 -6.07 21.32 -1.36
C VAL A 13 -5.41 21.68 -2.69
N THR A 14 -4.29 22.38 -2.61
CA THR A 14 -3.50 22.76 -3.79
C THR A 14 -2.53 21.66 -4.18
N TYR A 15 -2.46 21.39 -5.47
CA TYR A 15 -1.56 20.44 -6.06
C TYR A 15 -0.66 21.13 -7.09
N SER A 16 0.60 20.73 -7.08
CA SER A 16 1.58 21.07 -8.11
C SER A 16 1.72 19.95 -9.13
N ALA A 17 2.43 20.21 -10.22
CA ALA A 17 2.91 19.20 -11.15
C ALA A 17 4.34 19.52 -11.62
N PHE A 18 4.99 18.50 -12.18
CA PHE A 18 6.22 18.64 -12.96
C PHE A 18 5.87 18.73 -14.45
N PHE A 19 6.72 19.43 -15.21
CA PHE A 19 6.50 19.69 -16.62
C PHE A 19 7.78 19.49 -17.42
N VAL A 20 7.67 18.83 -18.58
CA VAL A 20 8.76 18.68 -19.55
C VAL A 20 8.19 18.92 -20.95
N GLY A 21 8.49 20.07 -21.55
CA GLY A 21 7.86 20.47 -22.81
C GLY A 21 6.34 20.60 -22.66
N ARG A 22 5.58 19.73 -23.34
CA ARG A 22 4.10 19.65 -23.23
C ARG A 22 3.62 18.59 -22.25
N GLU A 23 4.54 17.81 -21.69
CA GLU A 23 4.24 16.75 -20.76
C GLU A 23 3.98 17.30 -19.36
N THR A 24 3.00 16.72 -18.68
CA THR A 24 2.61 17.07 -17.31
C THR A 24 2.57 15.79 -16.47
N SER A 25 3.19 15.81 -15.30
CA SER A 25 3.10 14.68 -14.36
C SER A 25 1.71 14.59 -13.74
N ARG A 26 1.42 13.47 -13.06
CA ARG A 26 0.32 13.41 -12.08
C ARG A 26 0.45 14.51 -11.01
N PRO A 27 -0.64 14.84 -10.29
CA PRO A 27 -0.64 15.92 -9.32
C PRO A 27 0.14 15.53 -8.06
N VAL A 28 0.85 16.50 -7.48
CA VAL A 28 1.76 16.34 -6.36
C VAL A 28 1.37 17.32 -5.26
N ARG A 29 1.21 16.84 -4.02
CA ARG A 29 1.01 17.69 -2.85
C ARG A 29 2.33 18.34 -2.46
N GLY A 30 2.40 19.66 -2.60
CA GLY A 30 3.63 20.42 -2.36
C GLY A 30 4.08 20.39 -0.90
N ASP A 31 3.14 20.23 0.04
CA ASP A 31 3.42 20.15 1.48
C ASP A 31 3.93 18.76 1.92
N LEU A 32 3.72 17.72 1.11
CA LEU A 32 4.25 16.37 1.35
C LEU A 32 5.54 16.09 0.57
N TYR A 33 5.72 16.72 -0.59
CA TYR A 33 6.84 16.44 -1.49
C TYR A 33 8.09 17.22 -1.10
N ILE A 34 9.17 16.50 -0.79
CA ILE A 34 10.46 17.10 -0.43
C ILE A 34 11.23 17.39 -1.72
N ALA A 35 11.15 18.63 -2.21
CA ALA A 35 11.71 19.01 -3.51
C ALA A 35 13.25 19.09 -3.54
N ALA A 36 13.89 19.38 -2.41
CA ALA A 36 15.34 19.54 -2.32
C ALA A 36 16.03 18.17 -2.10
N PRO A 37 16.91 17.70 -3.01
CA PRO A 37 17.54 16.38 -2.87
C PRO A 37 18.37 16.21 -1.60
N ALA A 38 19.09 17.27 -1.18
CA ALA A 38 19.89 17.24 0.05
C ALA A 38 19.02 17.11 1.31
N GLU A 39 17.87 17.79 1.33
CA GLU A 39 16.89 17.69 2.42
C GLU A 39 16.26 16.29 2.46
N PHE A 40 15.84 15.78 1.30
CA PHE A 40 15.31 14.42 1.19
C PHE A 40 16.32 13.40 1.71
N ALA A 41 17.59 13.48 1.30
CA ALA A 41 18.63 12.57 1.74
C ALA A 41 18.86 12.62 3.26
N ALA A 42 18.80 13.81 3.86
CA ALA A 42 18.89 13.95 5.32
C ALA A 42 17.69 13.32 6.03
N LYS A 43 16.47 13.66 5.59
CA LYS A 43 15.21 13.11 6.14
C LYS A 43 15.12 11.59 5.99
N PHE A 44 15.59 11.04 4.87
CA PHE A 44 15.63 9.59 4.64
C PHE A 44 16.56 8.89 5.63
N ARG A 45 17.74 9.46 5.92
CA ARG A 45 18.64 8.91 6.95
C ARG A 45 18.01 8.95 8.34
N THR A 46 17.39 10.07 8.71
CA THR A 46 16.66 10.20 9.98
C THR A 46 15.54 9.16 10.10
N LEU A 47 14.75 8.97 9.04
CA LEU A 47 13.70 7.94 9.04
C LEU A 47 14.29 6.54 9.23
N ARG A 48 15.38 6.21 8.53
CA ARG A 48 16.03 4.90 8.66
C ARG A 48 16.50 4.64 10.08
N GLU A 49 17.08 5.64 10.74
CA GLU A 49 17.47 5.55 12.16
C GLU A 49 16.23 5.34 13.05
N ALA A 50 15.16 6.10 12.83
CA ALA A 50 13.91 5.97 13.58
C ALA A 50 13.23 4.60 13.40
N LEU A 51 13.29 4.01 12.20
CA LEU A 51 12.74 2.68 11.93
C LEU A 51 13.47 1.59 12.73
N ARG A 52 14.79 1.70 12.87
CA ARG A 52 15.61 0.75 13.64
C ARG A 52 15.38 0.82 15.15
N LEU A 53 14.98 2.00 15.64
CA LEU A 53 14.58 2.17 17.04
C LEU A 53 13.17 1.64 17.31
N GLY A 54 12.37 1.44 16.25
CA GLY A 54 11.02 0.90 16.30
C GLY A 54 9.94 1.98 16.43
N PRO A 55 8.72 1.72 15.93
CA PRO A 55 7.64 2.71 15.87
C PRO A 55 6.87 2.90 17.19
N ALA A 56 7.18 2.14 18.24
CA ALA A 56 6.46 2.17 19.51
C ALA A 56 6.53 3.54 20.22
N THR A 57 7.57 4.32 19.96
CA THR A 57 7.79 5.66 20.54
C THR A 57 7.61 6.78 19.53
N TRP A 58 7.04 6.50 18.35
CA TRP A 58 6.87 7.52 17.31
C TRP A 58 5.78 8.50 17.67
N GLU A 59 6.15 9.77 17.68
CA GLU A 59 5.23 10.89 17.80
C GLU A 59 4.81 11.37 16.40
N ASP A 60 4.02 12.44 16.35
CA ASP A 60 3.53 13.01 15.09
C ASP A 60 4.66 13.45 14.15
N ALA A 61 5.84 13.78 14.69
CA ALA A 61 7.01 14.19 13.91
C ALA A 61 7.58 13.02 13.08
N GLU A 62 7.80 11.86 13.69
CA GLU A 62 8.30 10.66 13.01
C GLU A 62 7.29 10.14 12.00
N LYS A 63 6.00 10.14 12.37
CA LYS A 63 4.91 9.75 11.45
C LYS A 63 4.84 10.67 10.23
N SER A 64 4.92 11.99 10.45
CA SER A 64 4.95 12.98 9.36
C SER A 64 6.19 12.82 8.49
N LEU A 65 7.35 12.54 9.10
CA LEU A 65 8.61 12.26 8.40
C LEU A 65 8.47 11.03 7.50
N ALA A 66 7.99 9.91 8.04
CA ALA A 66 7.75 8.68 7.30
C ALA A 66 6.79 8.92 6.12
N ASN A 67 5.70 9.63 6.37
CA ASN A 67 4.71 9.97 5.36
C ASN A 67 5.31 10.76 4.19
N ALA A 68 6.08 11.83 4.49
CA ALA A 68 6.69 12.69 3.48
C ALA A 68 7.82 11.98 2.70
N VAL A 69 8.64 11.17 3.37
CA VAL A 69 9.73 10.42 2.73
C VAL A 69 9.18 9.36 1.78
N VAL A 70 8.18 8.57 2.20
CA VAL A 70 7.55 7.57 1.33
C VAL A 70 6.84 8.24 0.16
N TYR A 71 6.05 9.29 0.44
CA TYR A 71 5.37 10.06 -0.60
C TYR A 71 6.36 10.57 -1.66
N THR A 72 7.45 11.22 -1.23
CA THR A 72 8.46 11.78 -2.14
C THR A 72 9.13 10.67 -2.94
N SER A 73 9.55 9.58 -2.30
CA SER A 73 10.26 8.47 -2.96
C SER A 73 9.43 7.86 -4.08
N VAL A 74 8.16 7.60 -3.83
CA VAL A 74 7.25 6.96 -4.78
C VAL A 74 6.80 7.96 -5.85
N MET A 75 6.44 9.18 -5.46
CA MET A 75 5.94 10.19 -6.39
C MET A 75 7.03 10.71 -7.33
N ALA A 76 8.29 10.77 -6.90
CA ALA A 76 9.41 11.15 -7.77
C ALA A 76 9.52 10.20 -8.97
N VAL A 77 9.50 8.89 -8.72
CA VAL A 77 9.53 7.87 -9.78
C VAL A 77 8.25 7.92 -10.60
N ALA A 78 7.09 8.00 -9.96
CA ALA A 78 5.81 8.04 -10.65
C ALA A 78 5.70 9.23 -11.63
N CYS A 79 6.12 10.43 -11.19
CA CYS A 79 6.15 11.62 -12.03
C CYS A 79 7.17 11.50 -13.16
N ALA A 80 8.34 10.90 -12.91
CA ALA A 80 9.33 10.66 -13.95
C ALA A 80 8.77 9.79 -15.08
N TYR A 81 8.04 8.72 -14.73
CA TYR A 81 7.39 7.86 -15.70
C TYR A 81 6.29 8.59 -16.49
N ASP A 82 5.51 9.45 -15.84
CA ASP A 82 4.49 10.24 -16.55
C ASP A 82 5.12 11.17 -17.61
N LEU A 83 6.30 11.73 -17.32
CA LEU A 83 6.98 12.70 -18.18
C LEU A 83 7.81 12.06 -19.31
N TRP A 84 8.51 10.96 -19.02
CA TRP A 84 9.51 10.39 -19.94
C TRP A 84 9.15 9.03 -20.51
N GLN A 85 8.21 8.29 -19.91
CA GLN A 85 7.84 6.96 -20.37
C GLN A 85 6.34 6.70 -20.25
N ARG A 86 5.59 7.43 -21.10
CA ARG A 86 4.13 7.33 -21.17
C ARG A 86 3.66 5.89 -21.33
N GLY A 87 2.69 5.50 -20.50
CA GLY A 87 2.02 4.21 -20.58
C GLY A 87 2.53 3.14 -19.62
N SER A 88 3.73 3.28 -19.04
CA SER A 88 4.18 2.34 -18.01
C SER A 88 3.52 2.66 -16.66
N ARG A 89 2.36 2.05 -16.44
CA ARG A 89 1.58 2.19 -15.20
C ARG A 89 2.01 1.18 -14.12
N LYS A 90 2.65 0.07 -14.52
CA LYS A 90 3.07 -1.01 -13.62
C LYS A 90 4.30 -0.61 -12.81
N THR A 91 5.30 0.01 -13.46
CA THR A 91 6.58 0.28 -12.80
C THR A 91 6.47 1.17 -11.56
N PRO A 92 5.71 2.28 -11.54
CA PRO A 92 5.54 3.06 -10.32
C PRO A 92 4.93 2.26 -9.15
N GLY A 93 4.01 1.33 -9.45
CA GLY A 93 3.45 0.41 -8.45
C GLY A 93 4.50 -0.57 -7.92
N THR A 94 5.27 -1.19 -8.80
CA THR A 94 6.36 -2.08 -8.41
C THR A 94 7.45 -1.36 -7.61
N THR A 95 7.78 -0.12 -7.95
CA THR A 95 8.69 0.71 -7.15
C THR A 95 8.12 0.97 -5.76
N PHE A 96 6.82 1.22 -5.64
CA PHE A 96 6.17 1.38 -4.33
C PHE A 96 6.30 0.11 -3.48
N GLU A 97 6.08 -1.06 -4.07
CA GLU A 97 6.30 -2.36 -3.41
C GLU A 97 7.72 -2.51 -2.87
N ILE A 98 8.72 -2.25 -3.72
CA ILE A 98 10.14 -2.38 -3.36
C ILE A 98 10.52 -1.42 -2.22
N ILE A 99 10.07 -0.17 -2.29
CA ILE A 99 10.35 0.83 -1.25
C ILE A 99 9.74 0.41 0.09
N MET A 100 8.46 0.00 0.10
CA MET A 100 7.81 -0.43 1.34
C MET A 100 8.48 -1.67 1.93
N ALA A 101 8.81 -2.66 1.10
CA ALA A 101 9.53 -3.85 1.55
C ALA A 101 10.90 -3.49 2.16
N ALA A 102 11.66 -2.59 1.53
CA ALA A 102 12.96 -2.15 2.04
C ALA A 102 12.84 -1.39 3.38
N LEU A 103 11.82 -0.54 3.55
CA LEU A 103 11.60 0.17 4.82
C LEU A 103 11.18 -0.78 5.94
N PHE A 104 10.31 -1.74 5.65
CA PHE A 104 9.93 -2.75 6.64
C PHE A 104 11.08 -3.70 6.97
N GLN A 105 11.98 -4.02 6.03
CA GLN A 105 13.18 -4.82 6.31
C GLN A 105 14.14 -4.09 7.27
N GLU A 106 14.24 -2.76 7.18
CA GLU A 106 15.01 -1.97 8.14
C GLU A 106 14.34 -1.93 9.53
N MET A 107 13.01 -1.99 9.60
CA MET A 107 12.25 -2.00 10.85
C MET A 107 12.18 -3.38 11.52
N LEU A 108 12.06 -4.44 10.72
CA LEU A 108 11.78 -5.81 11.14
C LEU A 108 12.77 -6.77 10.46
N PRO A 109 14.06 -6.72 10.82
CA PRO A 109 15.10 -7.47 10.11
C PRO A 109 14.91 -8.99 10.17
N ASP A 110 14.26 -9.48 11.23
CA ASP A 110 14.03 -10.92 11.47
C ASP A 110 12.70 -11.43 10.90
N ALA A 111 11.85 -10.55 10.36
CA ALA A 111 10.57 -10.95 9.79
C ALA A 111 10.75 -11.64 8.44
N VAL A 112 9.78 -12.49 8.09
CA VAL A 112 9.72 -13.18 6.79
C VAL A 112 8.87 -12.37 5.83
N PHE A 113 9.47 -11.98 4.71
CA PHE A 113 8.82 -11.20 3.65
C PHE A 113 8.51 -12.09 2.45
N SER A 114 7.28 -11.99 1.94
CA SER A 114 6.85 -12.76 0.77
C SER A 114 5.79 -12.00 -0.03
N LYS A 115 5.52 -12.43 -1.26
CA LYS A 115 4.39 -11.91 -2.07
C LYS A 115 3.19 -12.86 -2.11
N HIS A 116 3.42 -14.14 -1.86
CA HIS A 116 2.42 -15.19 -2.02
C HIS A 116 2.12 -15.82 -0.67
N ILE A 117 0.86 -16.21 -0.48
CA ILE A 117 0.41 -17.06 0.62
C ILE A 117 -0.14 -18.33 -0.01
N ALA A 118 0.50 -19.47 0.24
CA ALA A 118 0.06 -20.77 -0.26
C ALA A 118 -1.21 -21.22 0.47
N LEU A 119 -2.23 -21.65 -0.27
CA LEU A 119 -3.53 -22.13 0.20
C LEU A 119 -3.58 -23.67 0.30
N THR A 120 -2.43 -24.30 0.54
CA THR A 120 -2.15 -25.74 0.28
C THR A 120 -3.11 -26.73 0.95
N GLU A 121 -3.88 -26.33 1.97
CA GLU A 121 -4.86 -27.19 2.64
C GLU A 121 -6.26 -27.21 1.97
N LEU A 122 -6.60 -26.24 1.11
CA LEU A 122 -7.93 -26.15 0.48
C LEU A 122 -8.07 -26.92 -0.84
N LEU A 123 -6.96 -27.28 -1.48
CA LEU A 123 -6.97 -27.95 -2.79
C LEU A 123 -6.81 -29.47 -2.71
N HIS A 124 -6.82 -30.05 -1.51
CA HIS A 124 -6.66 -31.50 -1.30
C HIS A 124 -7.98 -32.28 -1.18
N ASP A 125 -9.13 -31.62 -1.24
CA ASP A 125 -10.43 -32.28 -1.34
C ASP A 125 -11.04 -32.08 -2.76
N GLY A 126 -10.61 -32.92 -3.70
CA GLY A 126 -11.47 -33.40 -4.79
C GLY A 126 -11.50 -32.68 -6.15
N ASP A 127 -10.87 -31.53 -6.33
CA ASP A 127 -11.06 -30.71 -7.57
C ASP A 127 -9.82 -30.54 -8.47
N VAL A 128 -8.85 -31.46 -8.42
CA VAL A 128 -7.78 -31.55 -9.43
C VAL A 128 -7.87 -32.87 -10.19
N ASP A 129 -8.94 -33.02 -10.97
CA ASP A 129 -8.97 -34.03 -12.01
C ASP A 129 -7.90 -33.73 -13.06
N ALA A 130 -6.97 -34.68 -13.19
CA ALA A 130 -6.19 -35.01 -14.38
C ALA A 130 -5.34 -33.90 -15.03
N ALA A 131 -4.14 -33.67 -14.49
CA ALA A 131 -2.99 -33.29 -15.32
C ALA A 131 -1.67 -33.83 -14.74
N ALA A 132 -1.22 -34.92 -15.36
CA ALA A 132 0.15 -35.42 -15.47
C ALA A 132 1.01 -35.53 -14.18
N GLU A 133 1.29 -36.79 -13.84
CA GLU A 133 2.43 -37.21 -13.04
C GLU A 133 3.74 -36.70 -13.69
N GLU A 134 4.39 -35.71 -13.09
CA GLU A 134 5.84 -35.55 -13.19
C GLU A 134 6.42 -35.72 -11.79
N GLU A 135 7.28 -36.73 -11.63
CA GLU A 135 8.13 -36.89 -10.45
C GLU A 135 9.03 -35.65 -10.32
N VAL A 136 8.85 -34.87 -9.25
CA VAL A 136 9.73 -33.74 -8.93
C VAL A 136 10.59 -34.11 -7.72
N ASP A 137 11.90 -34.09 -7.97
CA ASP A 137 13.06 -34.14 -7.06
C ASP A 137 12.84 -33.26 -5.80
N PRO A 138 13.29 -33.66 -4.58
CA PRO A 138 13.00 -32.92 -3.35
C PRO A 138 13.94 -31.71 -3.23
N ALA A 139 13.68 -30.69 -4.04
CA ALA A 139 14.24 -29.36 -3.87
C ALA A 139 13.36 -28.54 -2.91
N PRO A 140 13.95 -27.61 -2.13
CA PRO A 140 13.20 -26.80 -1.17
C PRO A 140 12.13 -25.98 -1.91
N VAL A 141 10.91 -26.02 -1.38
CA VAL A 141 9.73 -25.35 -1.92
C VAL A 141 10.03 -23.88 -2.17
N GLU A 142 10.22 -23.48 -3.42
CA GLU A 142 10.20 -22.07 -3.81
C GLU A 142 8.76 -21.57 -3.64
N ASP A 143 8.59 -20.46 -2.90
CA ASP A 143 7.33 -19.72 -2.77
C ASP A 143 6.91 -19.17 -4.16
N GLY A 144 6.32 -20.01 -5.02
CA GLY A 144 6.03 -19.65 -6.42
C GLY A 144 4.73 -20.23 -6.95
N ASP A 145 3.80 -19.33 -7.31
CA ASP A 145 2.78 -19.41 -8.38
C ASP A 145 2.06 -20.76 -8.67
N GLY A 146 1.97 -21.66 -7.69
CA GLY A 146 1.13 -22.85 -7.81
C GLY A 146 -0.37 -22.48 -7.87
N PRO A 147 -1.23 -23.36 -8.43
CA PRO A 147 -2.68 -23.15 -8.59
C PRO A 147 -3.47 -22.91 -7.29
N GLY A 148 -2.81 -22.91 -6.13
CA GLY A 148 -3.36 -22.57 -4.82
C GLY A 148 -2.54 -21.52 -4.09
N SER A 149 -2.41 -20.30 -4.62
CA SER A 149 -1.79 -19.20 -3.88
C SER A 149 -2.57 -17.89 -4.05
N VAL A 150 -2.60 -17.07 -3.00
CA VAL A 150 -3.11 -15.69 -3.08
C VAL A 150 -1.91 -14.79 -3.36
N SER A 151 -1.86 -14.21 -4.56
CA SER A 151 -0.87 -13.18 -4.90
C SER A 151 -1.25 -11.87 -4.20
N THR A 152 -0.33 -11.37 -3.40
CA THR A 152 -0.45 -10.10 -2.68
C THR A 152 0.78 -9.25 -2.96
N ASP A 153 0.69 -7.94 -2.69
CA ASP A 153 1.78 -7.04 -3.04
C ASP A 153 2.96 -7.18 -2.03
N LEU A 154 2.66 -7.35 -0.74
CA LEU A 154 3.63 -7.62 0.33
C LEU A 154 2.98 -8.34 1.53
N VAL A 155 3.61 -9.39 2.05
CA VAL A 155 3.23 -10.12 3.26
C VAL A 155 4.39 -10.11 4.24
N ILE A 156 4.10 -9.81 5.51
CA ILE A 156 5.07 -9.81 6.60
C ILE A 156 4.61 -10.83 7.64
N ARG A 157 5.46 -11.81 7.94
CA ARG A 157 5.23 -12.88 8.92
C ARG A 157 6.33 -12.91 9.97
N ARG A 158 6.02 -13.47 11.14
CA ARG A 158 7.05 -13.84 12.12
C ARG A 158 7.69 -15.16 11.71
N THR A 159 9.00 -15.30 11.95
CA THR A 159 9.79 -16.50 11.59
C THR A 159 9.21 -17.80 12.14
N ASN A 160 8.56 -17.74 13.31
CA ASN A 160 8.07 -18.92 14.04
C ASN A 160 6.57 -19.19 13.85
N ASP A 161 5.85 -18.38 13.06
CA ASP A 161 4.43 -18.60 12.76
C ASP A 161 4.16 -18.36 11.27
N ALA A 162 4.20 -19.44 10.50
CA ALA A 162 3.98 -19.39 9.06
C ALA A 162 2.55 -18.98 8.67
N ASN A 163 1.59 -19.17 9.58
CA ASN A 163 0.16 -19.07 9.32
C ASN A 163 -0.46 -17.81 9.97
N THR A 164 0.34 -16.85 10.43
CA THR A 164 -0.13 -15.54 10.90
C THR A 164 0.70 -14.44 10.26
N GLY A 165 0.07 -13.37 9.81
CA GLY A 165 0.82 -12.26 9.22
C GLY A 165 0.01 -11.03 8.89
N VAL A 166 0.73 -9.99 8.50
CA VAL A 166 0.14 -8.75 7.98
C VAL A 166 0.27 -8.75 6.47
N VAL A 167 -0.83 -8.48 5.77
CA VAL A 167 -0.88 -8.38 4.32
C VAL A 167 -1.03 -6.92 3.94
N LEU A 168 -0.16 -6.45 3.06
CA LEU A 168 -0.10 -5.07 2.60
C LEU A 168 -0.37 -5.02 1.10
N PRO A 169 -1.63 -4.84 0.67
CA PRO A 169 -1.94 -4.47 -0.71
C PRO A 169 -1.48 -3.03 -0.96
N LEU A 170 -0.57 -2.84 -1.92
CA LEU A 170 0.12 -1.58 -2.22
C LEU A 170 -0.36 -1.05 -3.57
N LYS A 171 -1.01 0.13 -3.57
CA LYS A 171 -1.56 0.74 -4.80
C LYS A 171 -1.23 2.22 -4.85
N ILE A 172 -0.85 2.77 -6.01
CA ILE A 172 -0.72 4.23 -6.11
C ILE A 172 -2.07 4.92 -5.93
N THR A 173 -3.10 4.39 -6.61
CA THR A 173 -4.53 4.72 -6.45
C THR A 173 -5.33 3.42 -6.61
N THR A 174 -6.47 3.26 -5.93
CA THR A 174 -7.21 1.98 -5.94
C THR A 174 -8.10 1.81 -7.16
N ARG A 175 -8.82 2.86 -7.57
CA ARG A 175 -9.78 2.81 -8.70
C ARG A 175 -10.75 1.62 -8.56
N GLU A 176 -11.05 0.91 -9.65
CA GLU A 176 -11.88 -0.29 -9.65
C GLU A 176 -11.29 -1.46 -8.86
N ARG A 177 -9.97 -1.46 -8.60
CA ARG A 177 -9.27 -2.54 -7.90
C ARG A 177 -9.42 -2.50 -6.38
N ILE A 178 -10.19 -1.56 -5.84
CA ILE A 178 -10.50 -1.46 -4.40
C ILE A 178 -11.12 -2.74 -3.82
N VAL A 179 -11.80 -3.56 -4.63
CA VAL A 179 -12.40 -4.82 -4.18
C VAL A 179 -11.36 -5.92 -3.87
N GLN A 180 -10.22 -5.89 -4.55
CA GLN A 180 -9.18 -6.93 -4.44
C GLN A 180 -8.72 -7.19 -3.00
N PRO A 181 -8.32 -6.18 -2.19
CA PRO A 181 -7.88 -6.42 -0.81
C PRO A 181 -8.97 -7.09 0.05
N PHE A 182 -10.24 -6.73 -0.15
CA PHE A 182 -11.36 -7.34 0.59
C PHE A 182 -11.62 -8.78 0.15
N ALA A 183 -11.57 -9.05 -1.16
CA ALA A 183 -11.70 -10.41 -1.67
C ALA A 183 -10.56 -11.31 -1.18
N HIS A 184 -9.32 -10.81 -1.18
CA HIS A 184 -8.17 -11.54 -0.66
C HIS A 184 -8.32 -11.82 0.84
N GLN A 185 -8.70 -10.82 1.64
CA GLN A 185 -8.97 -11.03 3.06
C GLN A 185 -10.06 -12.09 3.30
N ARG A 186 -11.15 -12.07 2.51
CA ARG A 186 -12.21 -13.09 2.60
C ARG A 186 -11.68 -14.50 2.35
N ILE A 187 -10.82 -14.65 1.34
CA ILE A 187 -10.19 -15.95 1.01
C ILE A 187 -9.30 -16.40 2.17
N LEU A 188 -8.44 -15.51 2.69
CA LEU A 188 -7.54 -15.81 3.80
C LEU A 188 -8.31 -16.20 5.07
N ASP A 189 -9.38 -15.47 5.42
CA ASP A 189 -10.23 -15.80 6.56
C ASP A 189 -10.92 -17.16 6.40
N SER A 190 -11.27 -17.52 5.16
CA SER A 190 -11.93 -18.81 4.87
C SER A 190 -10.94 -19.97 4.87
N ALA A 191 -9.69 -19.73 4.46
CA ALA A 191 -8.63 -20.73 4.37
C ALA A 191 -7.98 -21.02 5.72
N PHE A 192 -7.61 -19.98 6.46
CA PHE A 192 -6.80 -20.10 7.69
C PHE A 192 -7.62 -19.85 8.96
N GLY A 193 -8.86 -19.37 8.81
CA GLY A 193 -9.67 -18.88 9.92
C GLY A 193 -9.48 -17.38 10.18
N PRO A 194 -10.43 -16.76 10.88
CA PRO A 194 -10.41 -15.32 11.14
C PRO A 194 -9.23 -14.92 12.02
N ASN A 195 -8.71 -13.71 11.82
CA ASN A 195 -7.62 -13.09 12.58
C ASN A 195 -6.24 -13.75 12.43
N ARG A 196 -6.06 -14.69 11.49
CA ARG A 196 -4.73 -15.21 11.13
C ARG A 196 -3.97 -14.22 10.25
N TYR A 197 -4.63 -13.67 9.24
CA TYR A 197 -4.08 -12.60 8.43
C TYR A 197 -4.85 -11.31 8.63
N SER A 198 -4.13 -10.19 8.76
CA SER A 198 -4.71 -8.86 8.83
C SER A 198 -4.28 -8.03 7.62
N SER A 199 -5.23 -7.71 6.75
CA SER A 199 -4.95 -6.86 5.57
C SER A 199 -5.04 -5.37 5.90
N LEU A 200 -3.99 -4.63 5.59
CA LEU A 200 -3.92 -3.16 5.67
C LEU A 200 -3.70 -2.60 4.26
N LEU A 201 -4.71 -1.96 3.69
CA LEU A 201 -4.59 -1.37 2.34
C LEU A 201 -3.73 -0.11 2.40
N VAL A 202 -2.65 -0.06 1.63
CA VAL A 202 -1.72 1.08 1.62
C VAL A 202 -1.71 1.75 0.25
N CYS A 203 -1.93 3.05 0.25
CA CYS A 203 -2.06 3.85 -0.94
C CYS A 203 -1.23 5.13 -0.91
N ILE A 204 -0.94 5.69 -2.08
CA ILE A 204 -0.35 7.03 -2.16
C ILE A 204 -1.44 8.09 -2.10
N SER A 205 -2.49 7.98 -2.93
CA SER A 205 -3.61 8.94 -2.95
C SER A 205 -4.84 8.34 -3.65
N GLU A 206 -5.92 9.11 -3.77
CA GLU A 206 -7.00 8.86 -4.74
C GLU A 206 -7.14 10.00 -5.77
N THR A 207 -6.03 10.68 -6.05
CA THR A 207 -6.06 11.85 -6.93
C THR A 207 -6.20 11.46 -8.41
N GLN A 208 -6.93 12.28 -9.14
CA GLN A 208 -7.01 12.24 -10.59
C GLN A 208 -6.92 13.66 -11.14
N LEU A 209 -6.04 13.83 -12.11
CA LEU A 209 -5.89 15.07 -12.83
C LEU A 209 -7.01 15.20 -13.88
N ASP A 210 -7.64 16.37 -13.93
CA ASP A 210 -8.57 16.74 -14.99
C ASP A 210 -7.94 17.84 -15.86
N ASP A 211 -7.42 17.43 -17.01
CA ASP A 211 -6.69 18.32 -17.91
C ASP A 211 -7.56 19.39 -18.57
N LYS A 212 -8.87 19.14 -18.68
CA LYS A 212 -9.80 20.07 -19.31
C LYS A 212 -10.09 21.25 -18.40
N THR A 213 -10.25 20.99 -17.10
CA THR A 213 -10.60 22.01 -16.11
C THR A 213 -9.40 22.48 -15.29
N LYS A 214 -8.21 21.87 -15.48
CA LYS A 214 -7.01 22.12 -14.68
C LYS A 214 -7.27 22.01 -13.18
N THR A 215 -8.04 20.98 -12.80
CA THR A 215 -8.39 20.68 -11.42
C THR A 215 -7.94 19.29 -11.01
N VAL A 216 -7.85 19.04 -9.70
CA VAL A 216 -7.61 17.70 -9.16
C VAL A 216 -8.89 17.17 -8.53
N LYS A 217 -9.26 15.94 -8.88
CA LYS A 217 -10.37 15.19 -8.30
C LYS A 217 -9.84 14.16 -7.32
N GLN A 218 -10.62 13.85 -6.28
CA GLN A 218 -10.39 12.69 -5.42
C GLN A 218 -11.45 11.62 -5.76
N VAL A 219 -11.05 10.50 -6.35
CA VAL A 219 -11.96 9.45 -6.81
C VAL A 219 -12.22 8.46 -5.67
N CYS A 220 -13.27 8.74 -4.90
CA CYS A 220 -13.63 7.95 -3.73
C CYS A 220 -14.93 7.17 -3.97
N VAL A 221 -15.01 5.96 -3.40
CA VAL A 221 -16.21 5.10 -3.43
C VAL A 221 -16.63 4.68 -2.01
N PRO A 222 -16.97 5.66 -1.13
CA PRO A 222 -17.19 5.40 0.29
C PRO A 222 -18.34 4.43 0.55
N GLY A 223 -19.42 4.48 -0.23
CA GLY A 223 -20.53 3.52 -0.11
C GLY A 223 -20.06 2.08 -0.36
N THR A 224 -19.27 1.88 -1.42
CA THR A 224 -18.70 0.57 -1.78
C THR A 224 -17.76 0.05 -0.70
N VAL A 225 -16.85 0.89 -0.18
CA VAL A 225 -15.93 0.49 0.90
C VAL A 225 -16.72 0.06 2.15
N LYS A 226 -17.78 0.78 2.51
CA LYS A 226 -18.63 0.40 3.65
C LYS A 226 -19.35 -0.93 3.44
N LEU A 227 -19.85 -1.17 2.22
CA LEU A 227 -20.46 -2.46 1.88
C LEU A 227 -19.45 -3.60 1.96
N PHE A 228 -18.23 -3.40 1.44
CA PHE A 228 -17.18 -4.41 1.51
C PHE A 228 -16.72 -4.69 2.94
N GLN A 229 -16.47 -3.66 3.74
CA GLN A 229 -16.09 -3.82 5.14
C GLN A 229 -17.14 -4.58 5.95
N LYS A 230 -18.43 -4.34 5.67
CA LYS A 230 -19.53 -4.95 6.42
C LYS A 230 -19.91 -6.35 5.93
N TYR A 231 -19.90 -6.59 4.62
CA TYR A 231 -20.50 -7.78 4.01
C TYR A 231 -19.53 -8.65 3.21
N LEU A 232 -18.32 -8.17 2.90
CA LEU A 232 -17.32 -8.96 2.19
C LEU A 232 -16.23 -9.47 3.15
N ALA A 233 -15.43 -8.56 3.71
CA ALA A 233 -14.42 -8.89 4.70
C ALA A 233 -13.99 -7.63 5.47
N PRO A 234 -13.59 -7.74 6.75
CA PRO A 234 -13.04 -6.63 7.47
C PRO A 234 -11.56 -6.42 7.13
N LEU A 235 -11.18 -5.26 6.60
CA LEU A 235 -9.77 -4.84 6.58
C LEU A 235 -9.40 -4.19 7.91
N GLY A 236 -8.12 -4.30 8.30
CA GLY A 236 -7.58 -3.70 9.52
C GLY A 236 -7.44 -2.18 9.43
N GLY A 237 -7.27 -1.64 8.22
CA GLY A 237 -7.19 -0.19 8.00
C GLY A 237 -6.90 0.18 6.54
N LEU A 238 -7.13 1.45 6.22
CA LEU A 238 -6.79 2.09 4.95
C LEU A 238 -5.78 3.21 5.22
N TYR A 239 -4.61 3.15 4.58
CA TYR A 239 -3.50 4.06 4.81
C TYR A 239 -3.20 4.83 3.52
N TYR A 240 -3.03 6.15 3.64
CA TYR A 240 -2.71 7.00 2.50
C TYR A 240 -1.59 7.98 2.85
N CYS A 241 -0.68 8.24 1.91
CA CYS A 241 0.19 9.40 2.02
C CYS A 241 -0.61 10.71 1.95
N ASP A 242 -1.45 10.83 0.92
CA ASP A 242 -2.40 11.91 0.71
C ASP A 242 -3.83 11.39 0.96
N VAL A 243 -4.25 11.44 2.23
CA VAL A 243 -5.56 10.95 2.68
C VAL A 243 -6.70 11.72 1.98
N PRO A 244 -7.59 11.05 1.22
CA PRO A 244 -8.72 11.71 0.60
C PRO A 244 -9.67 12.27 1.66
N GLN A 245 -10.11 13.51 1.51
CA GLN A 245 -10.97 14.18 2.51
C GLN A 245 -12.27 13.42 2.74
N ARG A 246 -12.82 12.80 1.68
CA ARG A 246 -14.03 12.00 1.80
C ARG A 246 -13.81 10.78 2.68
N TYR A 247 -12.64 10.15 2.63
CA TYR A 247 -12.32 8.99 3.48
C TYR A 247 -11.91 9.39 4.90
N ALA A 248 -11.40 10.60 5.11
CA ALA A 248 -11.14 11.14 6.44
C ALA A 248 -12.41 11.47 7.24
N ALA A 249 -13.59 11.48 6.60
CA ALA A 249 -14.84 11.85 7.25
C ALA A 249 -15.24 10.87 8.38
N PRO A 250 -15.91 11.34 9.45
CA PRO A 250 -16.24 10.50 10.62
C PRO A 250 -17.08 9.26 10.30
N ASP A 251 -17.89 9.31 9.24
CA ASP A 251 -18.74 8.20 8.82
C ASP A 251 -17.94 7.04 8.20
N MET A 252 -16.73 7.30 7.70
CA MET A 252 -15.79 6.30 7.21
C MET A 252 -14.96 5.73 8.36
N GLN A 253 -14.42 6.61 9.22
CA GLN A 253 -13.60 6.23 10.39
C GLN A 253 -14.33 5.27 11.36
N ARG A 254 -15.66 5.35 11.45
CA ARG A 254 -16.48 4.43 12.25
C ARG A 254 -16.60 3.02 11.67
N VAL A 255 -16.30 2.86 10.38
CA VAL A 255 -16.45 1.59 9.65
C VAL A 255 -15.12 0.90 9.48
N VAL A 256 -14.08 1.65 9.10
CA VAL A 256 -12.71 1.16 8.94
C VAL A 256 -11.74 2.29 9.33
N PRO A 257 -10.65 2.00 10.05
CA PRO A 257 -9.63 3.02 10.32
C PRO A 257 -9.08 3.61 9.01
N VAL A 258 -9.07 4.92 8.89
CA VAL A 258 -8.44 5.64 7.77
C VAL A 258 -7.35 6.54 8.32
N ARG A 259 -6.08 6.25 8.01
CA ARG A 259 -4.92 6.88 8.66
C ARG A 259 -3.88 7.35 7.64
N SER A 260 -2.91 8.13 8.12
CA SER A 260 -1.75 8.51 7.32
C SER A 260 -0.83 7.30 7.15
N LEU A 261 0.02 7.30 6.11
CA LEU A 261 0.99 6.22 5.94
C LEU A 261 2.03 6.19 7.08
N GLY A 262 2.26 7.30 7.79
CA GLY A 262 3.12 7.33 8.97
C GLY A 262 2.63 6.43 10.11
N ASP A 263 1.31 6.30 10.27
CA ASP A 263 0.71 5.45 11.31
C ASP A 263 0.86 3.94 11.02
N LEU A 264 1.09 3.57 9.75
CA LEU A 264 1.15 2.19 9.30
C LEU A 264 2.23 1.38 10.04
N PHE A 265 3.40 1.98 10.27
CA PHE A 265 4.55 1.27 10.85
C PHE A 265 4.26 0.76 12.26
N GLY A 266 3.63 1.60 13.09
CA GLY A 266 3.18 1.22 14.44
C GLY A 266 2.10 0.15 14.39
N ASP A 267 1.09 0.33 13.53
CA ASP A 267 -0.01 -0.63 13.41
C ASP A 267 0.47 -2.02 12.93
N VAL A 268 1.46 -2.08 12.03
CA VAL A 268 2.08 -3.34 11.60
C VAL A 268 2.83 -3.99 12.76
N ALA A 269 3.61 -3.22 13.53
CA ALA A 269 4.33 -3.74 14.69
C ALA A 269 3.36 -4.31 15.74
N ASP A 270 2.28 -3.58 16.04
CA ASP A 270 1.25 -4.01 16.99
C ASP A 270 0.53 -5.29 16.54
N LEU A 271 0.20 -5.41 15.25
CA LEU A 271 -0.45 -6.60 14.72
C LEU A 271 0.47 -7.83 14.73
N LEU A 272 1.77 -7.63 14.46
CA LEU A 272 2.75 -8.71 14.54
C LEU A 272 3.11 -9.08 15.98
N ALA A 273 2.82 -8.24 16.97
CA ALA A 273 3.05 -8.54 18.38
C ALA A 273 1.95 -9.40 19.04
N ARG A 274 0.74 -9.43 18.45
CA ARG A 274 -0.42 -10.20 18.96
C ARG A 274 -0.25 -11.70 18.75
#